data_AF-A0A964Y5H2-F1
#
_entry.id   AF-A0A964Y5H2-F1
#
_cell.length_a   1.000
_cell.length_b   1.000
_cell.length_c   1.000
_cell.angle_alpha   90.00
_cell.angle_beta   90.00
_cell.angle_gamma   90.00
#
_symmetry.space_group_name_H-M   'P 1'
#
loop_
_entity.id
_entity.type
_entity.pdbx_description
1 polymer ?
#
loop_
_entity_poly.entity_id
_entity_poly.type
_entity_poly.pdbx_seq_one_letter_code
_entity_poly.pdbx_strand_id
1 'polypeptide(L)' 'REMKETITAVSISNGGSGFESSPPYWSSYEAFSSNAWIQSFGDATQGYGLKGVNFRVRAVRAF' A
#
# COMPACT_ATOMS: atom_id res chain seq x y z
N ARG A 1 14.63 -3.66 -1.64
CA ARG A 1 14.70 -2.92 -2.93
C ARG A 1 14.26 -3.82 -4.09
N GLU A 2 14.82 -5.03 -4.23
CA GLU A 2 14.44 -6.01 -5.27
C GLU A 2 12.96 -6.45 -5.22
N MET A 3 12.40 -6.72 -4.03
CA MET A 3 11.00 -7.15 -3.93
C MET A 3 9.97 -6.10 -4.43
N LYS A 4 10.27 -4.80 -4.32
CA LYS A 4 9.41 -3.72 -4.84
C LYS A 4 9.39 -3.71 -6.38
N GLU A 5 10.55 -3.95 -6.99
CA GLU A 5 10.72 -3.95 -8.44
C GLU A 5 10.03 -5.16 -9.07
N THR A 6 10.20 -6.36 -8.49
CA THR A 6 9.52 -7.59 -8.96
C THR A 6 7.99 -7.48 -8.87
N ILE A 7 7.44 -7.02 -7.73
CA ILE A 7 5.99 -6.87 -7.57
C ILE A 7 5.42 -5.84 -8.56
N THR A 8 6.15 -4.74 -8.79
CA THR A 8 5.74 -3.70 -9.75
C THR A 8 5.71 -4.25 -11.17
N ALA A 9 6.76 -4.96 -11.60
CA ALA A 9 6.82 -5.54 -12.94
C ALA A 9 5.69 -6.54 -13.20
N VAL A 10 5.44 -7.45 -12.25
CA VAL A 10 4.35 -8.44 -12.35
C VAL A 10 2.97 -7.79 -12.33
N SER A 11 2.79 -6.73 -11.54
CA SER A 11 1.55 -5.98 -11.53
C SER A 11 1.28 -5.33 -12.89
N ILE A 12 2.29 -4.69 -13.49
CA ILE A 12 2.17 -4.05 -14.81
C ILE A 12 1.91 -5.09 -15.91
N SER A 13 2.60 -6.24 -15.89
CA SER A 13 2.38 -7.30 -16.89
C SER A 13 0.96 -7.87 -16.84
N ASN A 14 0.32 -7.84 -15.67
CA ASN A 14 -1.05 -8.29 -15.45
C ASN A 14 -2.10 -7.17 -15.65
N GLY A 15 -1.72 -6.03 -16.23
CA GLY A 15 -2.63 -4.90 -16.49
C GLY A 15 -2.93 -4.01 -15.28
N GLY A 16 -2.20 -4.20 -14.18
CA GLY A 16 -2.21 -3.30 -13.02
C GLY A 16 -1.23 -2.14 -13.15
N SER A 17 -1.04 -1.40 -12.06
CA SER A 17 -0.08 -0.29 -11.96
C SER A 17 1.06 -0.61 -10.99
N GLY A 18 2.09 0.23 -10.93
CA GLY A 18 3.15 0.13 -9.92
C GLY A 18 2.75 0.65 -8.54
N PHE A 19 3.68 0.55 -7.58
CA PHE A 19 3.53 1.26 -6.31
C PHE A 19 3.83 2.73 -6.50
N GLU A 20 2.86 3.55 -6.10
CA GLU A 20 2.95 4.99 -6.15
C GLU A 20 3.55 5.54 -4.84
N SER A 21 4.20 6.69 -4.90
CA SER A 21 4.89 7.30 -3.75
C SER A 21 3.96 8.04 -2.78
N SER A 22 2.89 8.67 -3.28
CA SER A 22 1.92 9.41 -2.47
C SER A 22 0.56 9.55 -3.18
N PRO A 23 -0.59 9.38 -2.50
CA PRO A 23 -0.76 9.05 -1.07
C PRO A 23 -0.40 7.59 -0.70
N PRO A 24 -0.21 7.28 0.61
CA PRO A 24 0.14 5.93 1.09
C PRO A 24 -0.98 4.91 0.87
N TYR A 25 -0.71 3.65 1.18
CA TYR A 25 -1.62 2.53 1.03
C TYR A 25 -2.21 2.09 2.37
N TRP A 26 -3.51 1.77 2.38
CA TRP A 26 -4.15 1.14 3.51
C TRP A 26 -3.61 -0.27 3.77
N SER A 27 -3.43 -0.60 5.05
CA SER A 27 -3.30 -1.96 5.56
C SER A 27 -4.64 -2.41 6.14
N SER A 28 -4.85 -3.72 6.23
CA SER A 28 -6.03 -4.32 6.90
C SER A 28 -5.94 -4.27 8.43
N TYR A 29 -4.83 -3.78 9.01
CA TYR A 29 -4.64 -3.71 10.46
C TYR A 29 -5.24 -2.42 11.03
N GLU A 30 -6.17 -2.56 11.96
CA GLU A 30 -6.73 -1.45 12.73
C GLU A 30 -5.76 -1.02 13.84
N ALA A 31 -5.51 0.29 13.95
CA ALA A 31 -4.66 0.84 15.01
C ALA A 31 -5.49 1.29 16.23
N PHE A 32 -6.55 2.05 15.96
CA PHE A 32 -7.45 2.63 16.97
C PHE A 32 -8.86 2.75 16.37
N SER A 33 -9.83 3.14 17.19
CA SER A 33 -11.22 3.34 16.77
C SER A 33 -11.34 4.24 15.52
N SER A 34 -10.53 5.29 15.43
CA SER A 34 -10.49 6.24 14.31
C SER A 34 -9.38 6.01 13.28
N ASN A 35 -8.48 5.04 13.48
CA ASN A 35 -7.25 4.92 12.70
C ASN A 35 -6.96 3.48 12.23
N ALA A 36 -6.39 3.35 11.05
CA ALA A 36 -5.82 2.10 10.55
C ALA A 36 -4.36 2.32 10.14
N TRP A 37 -3.60 1.24 10.01
CA TRP A 37 -2.22 1.31 9.56
C TRP A 37 -2.13 1.67 8.08
N ILE A 38 -1.13 2.48 7.76
CA ILE A 38 -0.78 2.84 6.39
C ILE A 38 0.68 2.50 6.10
N GLN A 39 0.95 2.12 4.86
CA GLN A 39 2.28 1.87 4.33
C GLN A 39 2.57 2.84 3.19
N SER A 40 3.67 3.58 3.31
CA SER A 40 4.23 4.34 2.20
C SER A 40 5.34 3.52 1.53
N PHE A 41 5.26 3.41 0.20
CA PHE A 41 6.29 2.74 -0.61
C PHE A 41 7.24 3.75 -1.29
N GLY A 42 7.00 5.05 -1.12
CA GLY A 42 7.89 6.11 -1.59
C GLY A 42 9.17 6.21 -0.74
N ASP A 43 9.00 6.18 0.58
CA ASP A 43 10.03 6.38 1.61
C ASP A 43 10.15 5.20 2.59
N ALA A 44 9.43 4.10 2.33
CA ALA A 44 9.41 2.89 3.17
C ALA A 44 8.93 3.10 4.62
N THR A 45 8.14 4.16 4.87
CA THR A 45 7.60 4.45 6.20
C THR A 45 6.25 3.77 6.46
N GLN A 46 5.94 3.60 7.74
CA GLN A 46 4.65 3.13 8.24
C GLN A 46 4.10 4.10 9.28
N GLY A 47 2.78 4.12 9.43
CA GLY A 47 2.15 4.94 10.46
C GLY A 47 0.64 4.77 10.52
N TYR A 48 -0.03 5.77 11.08
CA TYR A 48 -1.48 5.78 11.28
C TYR A 48 -2.19 6.69 10.28
N GLY A 49 -3.22 6.17 9.62
CA GLY A 49 -4.13 6.92 8.78
C GLY A 49 -5.52 7.02 9.41
N LEU A 50 -6.19 8.17 9.27
CA LEU A 50 -7.57 8.36 9.71
C LEU A 50 -8.55 7.63 8.77
N LYS A 51 -9.47 6.82 9.30
CA LYS A 51 -10.40 5.99 8.50
C LYS A 51 -11.30 6.79 7.53
N GLY A 52 -11.45 8.10 7.76
CA GLY A 52 -12.20 9.02 6.89
C GLY A 52 -11.37 9.63 5.74
N VAL A 53 -10.09 9.28 5.59
CA VAL A 53 -9.21 9.82 4.55
C VAL A 53 -9.06 8.84 3.40
N ASN A 54 -9.00 9.37 2.18
CA ASN A 54 -8.77 8.56 0.97
C ASN A 54 -7.28 8.20 0.83
N PHE A 55 -6.94 6.95 1.13
CA PHE A 55 -5.64 6.33 0.81
C PHE A 55 -5.79 5.23 -0.25
N ARG A 56 -4.67 4.82 -0.85
CA ARG A 56 -4.68 3.80 -1.91
C ARG A 56 -4.94 2.40 -1.33
N VAL A 57 -5.49 1.52 -2.14
CA VAL A 57 -5.68 0.11 -1.79
C VAL A 57 -5.01 -0.75 -2.86
N ARG A 58 -4.35 -1.83 -2.43
CA ARG A 58 -3.83 -2.87 -3.33
C ARG A 58 -4.12 -4.23 -2.74
N ALA A 59 -4.86 -5.05 -3.48
CA ALA A 59 -5.11 -6.43 -3.08
C ALA A 59 -3.82 -7.26 -3.20
N VAL A 60 -3.59 -8.13 -2.22
CA VAL A 60 -2.50 -9.11 -2.22
C VAL A 60 -3.14 -10.49 -2.18
N ARG A 61 -2.75 -11.38 -3.12
CA ARG A 61 -3.18 -12.77 -3.17
C ARG A 61 -1.96 -13.69 -3.03
N ALA A 62 -2.10 -14.76 -2.27
CA ALA A 62 -1.17 -15.88 -2.23
C ALA A 62 -1.77 -17.04 -3.05
N PHE A 63 -0.90 -17.86 -3.65
CA PHE A 63 -1.27 -19.00 -4.48
C PHE A 63 -0.67 -20.29 -3.91
#